data_AF-D7M0Y3-F1
#
_entry.id   AF-D7M0Y3-F1
#
_cell.length_a   1.000
_cell.length_b   1.000
_cell.length_c   1.000
_cell.angle_alpha   90.00
_cell.angle_beta   90.00
_cell.angle_gamma   90.00
#
_symmetry.space_group_name_H-M   'P 1'
#
loop_
_entity.id
_entity.type
_entity.pdbx_description
1 polymer ?
#
loop_
_entity_poly.entity_id
_entity_poly.type
_entity_poly.pdbx_seq_one_letter_code
_entity_poly.pdbx_strand_id
1 'polypeptide(L)'
;MDPQIVVNINNLISADNGLKLLRESAGSESCCNVRIPQSLARINLKAYEPKIVSIGPYHHGKDHLKMTQQHKRRFLKFFVAKMEEKGIDPQELIKAVSSLEGVIRGSYSEDLGLDSQKLVEMMVLDGCFILTLFFVVSGKVVYTNLDDPIFRMPWILPSIRADLLLLENQVPFVLLQTLFETSKLVTCSGLNEIAFEFFDYSLQRPETFWAKHYGLEAKHLLDLIRKTFVPVPSQRSIKDHRKSSFNDHEFLGFVLSAKKLHLRGIKFKRRKNTDSILDITYSNGVLHIPPVVMDDFTASVFLNCVAFEQLYADSSNHITSYVAFMACLINEESDAAFLTERRILENYFGTEDEVSRFYKRIGKDIALDLEKSYLAKVFEGVNEYTSKGFHVHCAEFIHTHFDSPWTFASSFAALLLLMFAALQVFFAAYSYFCPPKGK
;
A
#
# COMPACT_ATOMS: atom_id res chain seq x y z
N MET A 1 -31.87 -44.96 23.22
CA MET A 1 -32.26 -43.53 23.24
C MET A 1 -30.98 -42.76 23.48
N ASP A 2 -30.52 -42.01 22.49
CA ASP A 2 -29.34 -41.16 22.65
C ASP A 2 -29.64 -40.04 23.65
N PRO A 3 -28.71 -39.70 24.57
CA PRO A 3 -28.92 -38.60 25.48
C PRO A 3 -28.92 -37.28 24.70
N GLN A 4 -30.06 -36.58 24.71
CA GLN A 4 -30.16 -35.22 24.21
C GLN A 4 -29.22 -34.32 25.03
N ILE A 5 -28.20 -33.76 24.38
CA ILE A 5 -27.34 -32.75 24.98
C ILE A 5 -28.16 -31.45 25.09
N VAL A 6 -28.55 -31.09 26.31
CA VAL A 6 -29.19 -29.81 26.61
C VAL A 6 -28.11 -28.81 27.00
N VAL A 7 -27.71 -27.96 26.07
CA VAL A 7 -26.78 -26.85 26.34
C VAL A 7 -27.60 -25.62 26.74
N ASN A 8 -27.40 -25.13 27.97
CA ASN A 8 -28.02 -23.88 28.43
C ASN A 8 -27.28 -22.68 27.84
N ILE A 9 -27.98 -21.89 27.02
CA ILE A 9 -27.43 -20.73 26.32
C ILE A 9 -26.88 -19.67 27.27
N ASN A 10 -27.45 -19.52 28.48
CA ASN A 10 -26.97 -18.56 29.46
C ASN A 10 -25.61 -18.96 30.05
N ASN A 11 -25.30 -20.26 30.08
CA ASN A 11 -23.97 -20.75 30.50
C ASN A 11 -22.93 -20.51 29.40
N LEU A 12 -23.32 -20.48 28.12
CA LEU A 12 -22.45 -20.09 27.01
C LEU A 12 -22.17 -18.57 27.01
N ILE A 13 -23.12 -17.76 27.46
CA ILE A 13 -22.99 -16.30 27.54
C ILE A 13 -22.14 -15.86 28.75
N SER A 14 -22.12 -16.65 29.83
CA SER A 14 -21.45 -16.32 31.10
C SER A 14 -20.07 -16.97 31.28
N ALA A 15 -19.65 -17.86 30.38
CA ALA A 15 -18.35 -18.51 30.43
C ALA A 15 -17.22 -17.57 29.95
N ASP A 16 -16.87 -16.57 30.76
CA ASP A 16 -15.66 -15.77 30.57
C ASP A 16 -14.63 -16.16 31.65
N ASN A 17 -13.90 -17.26 31.40
CA ASN A 17 -12.89 -17.80 32.32
C ASN A 17 -11.45 -17.63 31.80
N GLY A 18 -11.16 -16.56 31.05
CA GLY A 18 -9.81 -16.31 30.54
C GLY A 18 -9.55 -14.89 30.01
N LEU A 19 -8.32 -14.64 29.57
CA LEU A 19 -7.91 -13.43 28.86
C LEU A 19 -8.86 -13.18 27.67
N LYS A 20 -9.52 -12.01 27.63
CA LYS A 20 -10.30 -11.59 26.46
C LYS A 20 -9.35 -11.42 25.27
N LEU A 21 -9.35 -12.39 24.36
CA LEU A 21 -8.51 -12.40 23.15
C LEU A 21 -8.86 -11.26 22.18
N LEU A 22 -10.12 -10.82 22.17
CA LEU A 22 -10.61 -9.70 21.37
C LEU A 22 -11.50 -8.82 22.25
N ARG A 23 -11.32 -7.51 22.17
CA ARG A 23 -12.19 -6.55 22.84
C ARG A 23 -13.50 -6.41 22.09
N GLU A 24 -14.59 -6.16 22.81
CA GLU A 24 -15.89 -5.83 22.20
C GLU A 24 -15.82 -4.57 21.31
N SER A 25 -14.91 -3.65 21.65
CA SER A 25 -14.62 -2.45 20.85
C SER A 25 -13.62 -2.68 19.71
N ALA A 26 -13.23 -3.92 19.39
CA ALA A 26 -12.22 -4.17 18.36
C ALA A 26 -12.63 -3.71 16.95
N GLY A 27 -13.93 -3.51 16.71
CA GLY A 27 -14.48 -2.95 15.47
C GLY A 27 -14.81 -1.46 15.53
N SER A 28 -14.47 -0.74 16.60
CA SER A 28 -14.76 0.69 16.71
C SER A 28 -13.71 1.55 16.00
N GLU A 29 -14.09 2.78 15.66
CA GLU A 29 -13.23 3.81 15.05
C GLU A 29 -12.02 4.19 15.93
N SER A 30 -12.02 3.85 17.22
CA SER A 30 -10.88 4.05 18.10
C SER A 30 -9.83 2.95 17.92
N CYS A 31 -10.24 1.73 17.56
CA CYS A 31 -9.40 0.53 17.52
C CYS A 31 -8.64 0.41 16.19
N CYS A 32 -7.51 1.11 16.10
CA CYS A 32 -6.67 1.17 14.89
C CYS A 32 -5.44 0.24 14.93
N ASN A 33 -5.03 -0.24 16.11
CA ASN A 33 -3.90 -1.15 16.29
C ASN A 33 -4.42 -2.59 16.40
N VAL A 34 -4.54 -3.27 15.27
CA VAL A 34 -5.12 -4.61 15.19
C VAL A 34 -4.01 -5.65 15.02
N ARG A 35 -4.08 -6.75 15.80
CA ARG A 35 -3.20 -7.89 15.55
C ARG A 35 -3.65 -8.61 14.28
N ILE A 36 -2.70 -8.91 13.41
CA ILE A 36 -2.99 -9.51 12.11
C ILE A 36 -3.40 -10.97 12.34
N PRO A 37 -4.60 -11.37 11.88
CA PRO A 37 -5.04 -12.75 12.00
C PRO A 37 -4.07 -13.68 11.29
N GLN A 38 -3.83 -14.86 11.86
CA GLN A 38 -2.93 -15.85 11.24
C GLN A 38 -3.32 -16.19 9.81
N SER A 39 -4.63 -16.19 9.47
CA SER A 39 -5.10 -16.39 8.11
C SER A 39 -4.47 -15.42 7.11
N LEU A 40 -4.37 -14.12 7.45
CA LEU A 40 -3.75 -13.10 6.62
C LEU A 40 -2.21 -13.15 6.70
N ALA A 41 -1.67 -13.49 7.87
CA ALA A 41 -0.23 -13.58 8.08
C ALA A 41 0.43 -14.82 7.44
N ARG A 42 -0.34 -15.90 7.17
CA ARG A 42 0.15 -17.18 6.60
C ARG A 42 0.99 -17.01 5.35
N ILE A 43 0.72 -15.97 4.59
CA ILE A 43 1.40 -15.64 3.35
C ILE A 43 2.83 -15.09 3.59
N ASN A 44 3.04 -14.35 4.68
CA ASN A 44 4.34 -13.80 5.04
C ASN A 44 4.42 -13.40 6.53
N LEU A 45 4.53 -14.37 7.43
CA LEU A 45 4.58 -14.12 8.88
C LEU A 45 5.69 -13.14 9.29
N LYS A 46 6.84 -13.18 8.60
CA LYS A 46 7.99 -12.31 8.89
C LYS A 46 7.81 -10.87 8.40
N ALA A 47 6.81 -10.57 7.57
CA ALA A 47 6.58 -9.20 7.08
C ALA A 47 6.01 -8.24 8.12
N TYR A 48 5.44 -8.79 9.20
CA TYR A 48 4.75 -8.01 10.21
C TYR A 48 5.51 -7.96 11.53
N GLU A 49 6.64 -8.66 11.64
CA GLU A 49 7.47 -8.70 12.84
C GLU A 49 8.61 -7.68 12.75
N PRO A 50 8.79 -6.81 13.77
CA PRO A 50 9.90 -5.87 13.81
C PRO A 50 11.24 -6.58 13.87
N LYS A 51 12.22 -5.99 13.17
CA LYS A 51 13.57 -6.54 13.03
C LYS A 51 14.52 -6.02 14.12
N ILE A 52 14.34 -4.78 14.56
CA ILE A 52 15.26 -4.07 15.46
C ILE A 52 14.52 -3.51 16.67
N VAL A 53 13.37 -2.88 16.48
CA VAL A 53 12.67 -2.15 17.55
C VAL A 53 11.22 -2.56 17.68
N SER A 54 10.86 -3.11 18.84
CA SER A 54 9.44 -3.23 19.23
C SER A 54 8.94 -1.87 19.70
N ILE A 55 7.76 -1.44 19.30
CA ILE A 55 7.05 -0.25 19.76
C ILE A 55 5.66 -0.67 20.21
N GLY A 56 5.25 -0.21 21.38
CA GLY A 56 4.00 -0.62 21.99
C GLY A 56 4.02 -2.08 22.48
N PRO A 57 2.84 -2.64 22.81
CA PRO A 57 2.73 -3.85 23.61
C PRO A 57 2.91 -5.15 22.81
N TYR A 58 2.51 -5.20 21.54
CA TYR A 58 2.37 -6.48 20.80
C TYR A 58 3.67 -7.24 20.56
N HIS A 59 4.80 -6.54 20.50
CA HIS A 59 6.12 -7.16 20.33
C HIS A 59 7.05 -6.90 21.52
N HIS A 60 6.52 -6.33 22.61
CA HIS A 60 7.31 -6.05 23.79
C HIS A 60 7.86 -7.35 24.41
N GLY A 61 9.11 -7.31 24.87
CA GLY A 61 9.75 -8.41 25.57
C GLY A 61 10.33 -9.53 24.69
N LYS A 62 10.14 -9.49 23.36
CA LYS A 62 10.76 -10.47 22.44
C LYS A 62 12.28 -10.43 22.54
N ASP A 63 12.90 -11.61 22.60
CA ASP A 63 14.33 -11.75 22.90
C ASP A 63 15.24 -11.02 21.90
N HIS A 64 14.94 -11.10 20.60
CA HIS A 64 15.74 -10.46 19.57
C HIS A 64 15.65 -8.93 19.56
N LEU A 65 14.72 -8.33 20.30
CA LEU A 65 14.48 -6.88 20.37
C LEU A 65 14.99 -6.24 21.67
N LYS A 66 15.57 -7.04 22.58
CA LYS A 66 16.02 -6.57 23.90
C LYS A 66 17.11 -5.52 23.85
N MET A 67 18.02 -5.57 22.86
CA MET A 67 19.10 -4.58 22.75
C MET A 67 18.54 -3.17 22.59
N THR A 68 17.52 -2.98 21.76
CA THR A 68 16.96 -1.66 21.50
C THR A 68 16.24 -1.07 22.71
N GLN A 69 15.74 -1.91 23.62
CA GLN A 69 15.17 -1.43 24.89
C GLN A 69 16.20 -0.64 25.73
N GLN A 70 17.49 -0.98 25.64
CA GLN A 70 18.56 -0.21 26.29
C GLN A 70 18.74 1.17 25.64
N HIS A 71 18.66 1.24 24.31
CA HIS A 71 18.72 2.50 23.57
C HIS A 71 17.53 3.40 23.90
N LYS A 72 16.32 2.86 24.03
CA LYS A 72 15.15 3.66 24.44
C LYS A 72 15.35 4.34 25.77
N ARG A 73 15.91 3.64 26.77
CA ARG A 73 16.22 4.23 28.08
C ARG A 73 17.26 5.34 27.98
N ARG A 74 18.28 5.18 27.13
CA ARG A 74 19.25 6.25 26.84
C ARG A 74 18.57 7.47 26.21
N PHE A 75 17.66 7.24 25.28
CA PHE A 75 16.93 8.30 24.58
C PHE A 75 15.98 9.03 25.54
N LEU A 76 15.29 8.31 26.42
CA LEU A 76 14.47 8.91 27.47
C LEU A 76 15.30 9.78 28.41
N LYS A 77 16.48 9.32 28.85
CA LYS A 77 17.40 10.14 29.68
C LYS A 77 17.80 11.44 28.97
N PHE A 78 18.11 11.36 27.67
CA PHE A 78 18.42 12.53 26.87
C PHE A 78 17.22 13.48 26.73
N PHE A 79 16.04 12.93 26.44
CA PHE A 79 14.80 13.68 26.30
C PHE A 79 14.43 14.43 27.59
N VAL A 80 14.53 13.75 28.74
CA VAL A 80 14.31 14.30 30.07
C VAL A 80 15.30 15.43 30.38
N ALA A 81 16.60 15.22 30.14
CA ALA A 81 17.60 16.26 30.35
C ALA A 81 17.29 17.52 29.52
N LYS A 82 16.82 17.35 28.28
CA LYS A 82 16.41 18.48 27.41
C LYS A 82 15.16 19.20 27.92
N MET A 83 14.23 18.50 28.56
CA MET A 83 13.07 19.12 29.21
C MET A 83 13.49 19.93 30.44
N GLU A 84 14.38 19.37 31.27
CA GLU A 84 14.91 20.02 32.47
C GLU A 84 15.72 21.29 32.11
N GLU A 85 16.52 21.25 31.03
CA GLU A 85 17.21 22.43 30.48
C GLU A 85 16.23 23.56 30.11
N LYS A 86 14.99 23.23 29.73
CA LYS A 86 13.91 24.19 29.45
C LYS A 86 13.05 24.53 30.69
N GLY A 87 13.37 23.98 31.85
CA GLY A 87 12.61 24.18 33.10
C GLY A 87 11.26 23.46 33.11
N ILE A 88 11.12 22.36 32.36
CA ILE A 88 9.88 21.57 32.28
C ILE A 88 10.04 20.31 33.14
N ASP A 89 9.09 20.06 34.04
CA ASP A 89 9.10 18.88 34.90
C ASP A 89 8.81 17.59 34.08
N PRO A 90 9.74 16.61 34.05
CA PRO A 90 9.54 15.34 33.37
C PRO A 90 8.33 14.54 33.87
N GLN A 91 7.86 14.77 35.11
CA GLN A 91 6.65 14.12 35.63
C GLN A 91 5.38 14.50 34.85
N GLU A 92 5.39 15.63 34.14
CA GLU A 92 4.30 16.01 33.25
C GLU A 92 4.08 14.99 32.13
N LEU A 93 5.13 14.31 31.65
CA LEU A 93 4.99 13.22 30.67
C LEU A 93 4.17 12.06 31.25
N ILE A 94 4.48 11.64 32.48
CA ILE A 94 3.80 10.54 33.15
C ILE A 94 2.33 10.89 33.39
N LYS A 95 2.05 12.12 33.86
CA LYS A 95 0.67 12.61 34.07
C LYS A 95 -0.11 12.65 32.76
N ALA A 96 0.49 13.19 31.70
CA ALA A 96 -0.14 13.31 30.39
C ALA A 96 -0.44 11.95 29.75
N VAL A 97 0.45 10.97 29.90
CA VAL A 97 0.18 9.61 29.38
C VAL A 97 -0.82 8.86 30.26
N SER A 98 -0.78 9.05 31.57
CA SER A 98 -1.75 8.43 32.50
C SER A 98 -3.18 8.86 32.19
N SER A 99 -3.42 10.14 31.85
CA SER A 99 -4.75 10.61 31.46
C SER A 99 -5.24 10.04 30.12
N LEU A 100 -4.32 9.56 29.28
CA LEU A 100 -4.63 8.92 28.00
C LEU A 100 -4.81 7.41 28.08
N GLU A 101 -4.66 6.77 29.25
CA GLU A 101 -4.65 5.30 29.36
C GLU A 101 -5.87 4.64 28.68
N GLY A 102 -7.08 5.19 28.91
CA GLY A 102 -8.30 4.67 28.29
C GLY A 102 -8.28 4.74 26.76
N VAL A 103 -7.79 5.85 26.21
CA VAL A 103 -7.62 6.05 24.76
C VAL A 103 -6.57 5.09 24.20
N ILE A 104 -5.45 4.94 24.91
CA ILE A 104 -4.37 4.03 24.52
C ILE A 104 -4.88 2.61 24.47
N ARG A 105 -5.50 2.11 25.54
CA ARG A 105 -6.07 0.76 25.55
C ARG A 105 -7.10 0.61 24.44
N GLY A 106 -8.01 1.58 24.31
CA GLY A 106 -9.09 1.58 23.31
C GLY A 106 -8.61 1.61 21.85
N SER A 107 -7.32 1.87 21.63
CA SER A 107 -6.69 1.79 20.33
C SER A 107 -6.26 0.39 19.89
N TYR A 108 -6.14 -0.56 20.83
CA TYR A 108 -5.72 -1.94 20.55
C TYR A 108 -6.92 -2.89 20.49
N SER A 109 -6.87 -3.85 19.56
CA SER A 109 -7.93 -4.84 19.37
C SER A 109 -8.04 -5.86 20.49
N GLU A 110 -6.93 -6.14 21.18
CA GLU A 110 -6.86 -7.12 22.27
C GLU A 110 -6.85 -6.46 23.64
N ASP A 111 -7.22 -7.23 24.67
CA ASP A 111 -6.87 -6.84 26.03
C ASP A 111 -5.37 -7.07 26.24
N LEU A 112 -4.65 -5.99 26.56
CA LEU A 112 -3.21 -6.02 26.72
C LEU A 112 -2.76 -6.83 27.95
N GLY A 113 -3.64 -7.05 28.94
CA GLY A 113 -3.29 -7.74 30.20
C GLY A 113 -2.19 -7.04 31.02
N LEU A 114 -1.86 -5.79 30.68
CA LEU A 114 -0.87 -4.97 31.36
C LEU A 114 -1.53 -4.14 32.45
N ASP A 115 -0.91 -4.07 33.63
CA ASP A 115 -1.28 -3.08 34.65
C ASP A 115 -1.02 -1.65 34.14
N SER A 116 -1.74 -0.68 34.73
CA SER A 116 -1.70 0.73 34.32
C SER A 116 -0.29 1.31 34.37
N GLN A 117 0.48 1.00 35.42
CA GLN A 117 1.82 1.54 35.59
C GLN A 117 2.75 1.06 34.47
N LYS A 118 2.79 -0.26 34.20
CA LYS A 118 3.61 -0.81 33.12
C LYS A 118 3.22 -0.27 31.75
N LEU A 119 1.92 -0.09 31.50
CA LEU A 119 1.45 0.49 30.24
C LEU A 119 1.94 1.93 30.08
N VAL A 120 1.76 2.78 31.10
CA VAL A 120 2.22 4.18 31.06
C VAL A 120 3.73 4.28 30.88
N GLU A 121 4.52 3.49 31.62
CA GLU A 121 5.97 3.44 31.50
C GLU A 121 6.41 3.05 30.07
N MET A 122 5.77 2.04 29.48
CA MET A 122 6.03 1.61 28.11
C MET A 122 5.70 2.71 27.10
N MET A 123 4.56 3.37 27.26
CA MET A 123 4.09 4.41 26.32
C MET A 123 4.95 5.66 26.37
N VAL A 124 5.38 6.10 27.56
CA VAL A 124 6.35 7.20 27.69
C VAL A 124 7.68 6.83 27.07
N LEU A 125 8.22 5.64 27.40
CA LEU A 125 9.51 5.19 26.88
C LEU A 125 9.52 5.11 25.34
N ASP A 126 8.48 4.52 24.77
CA ASP A 126 8.37 4.27 23.33
C ASP A 126 8.05 5.55 22.57
N GLY A 127 7.16 6.39 23.09
CA GLY A 127 6.83 7.69 22.50
C GLY A 127 8.01 8.66 22.53
N CYS A 128 8.71 8.78 23.66
CA CYS A 128 9.92 9.60 23.74
C CYS A 128 11.05 9.09 22.85
N PHE A 129 11.19 7.77 22.67
CA PHE A 129 12.16 7.21 21.73
C PHE A 129 11.86 7.66 20.28
N ILE A 130 10.61 7.54 19.84
CA ILE A 130 10.17 8.00 18.50
C ILE A 130 10.40 9.51 18.34
N LEU A 131 9.95 10.32 19.30
CA LEU A 131 10.10 11.77 19.23
C LEU A 131 11.56 12.22 19.25
N THR A 132 12.41 11.55 20.02
CA THR A 132 13.86 11.83 20.01
C THR A 132 14.46 11.57 18.62
N LEU A 133 14.11 10.45 17.98
CA LEU A 133 14.56 10.17 16.61
C LEU A 133 14.10 11.26 15.65
N PHE A 134 12.83 11.66 15.74
CA PHE A 134 12.26 12.73 14.92
C PHE A 134 13.03 14.04 15.11
N PHE A 135 13.22 14.49 16.35
CA PHE A 135 13.90 15.76 16.66
C PHE A 135 15.38 15.79 16.25
N VAL A 136 16.07 14.67 16.39
CA VAL A 136 17.50 14.58 16.08
C VAL A 136 17.72 14.51 14.57
N VAL A 137 16.97 13.66 13.86
CA VAL A 137 17.15 13.47 12.40
C VAL A 137 16.71 14.70 11.62
N SER A 138 15.68 15.42 12.09
CA SER A 138 15.27 16.72 11.55
C SER A 138 16.21 17.88 11.88
N GLY A 139 17.21 17.66 12.75
CA GLY A 139 18.11 18.71 13.20
C GLY A 139 17.49 19.76 14.13
N LYS A 140 16.26 19.54 14.63
CA LYS A 140 15.58 20.46 15.56
C LYS A 140 16.17 20.38 16.98
N VAL A 141 16.81 19.26 17.32
CA VAL A 141 17.53 19.06 18.58
C VAL A 141 18.89 18.42 18.32
N VAL A 142 19.96 19.01 18.90
CA VAL A 142 21.32 18.48 18.76
C VAL A 142 21.54 17.31 19.71
N TYR A 143 21.91 16.16 19.14
CA TYR A 143 22.28 14.96 19.91
C TYR A 143 23.77 14.97 20.26
N THR A 144 24.10 14.81 21.54
CA THR A 144 25.47 14.99 22.03
C THR A 144 26.35 13.74 21.92
N ASN A 145 25.75 12.56 21.79
CA ASN A 145 26.50 11.30 21.69
C ASN A 145 26.67 10.86 20.23
N LEU A 146 27.73 11.37 19.60
CA LEU A 146 28.06 11.12 18.18
C LEU A 146 28.45 9.66 17.89
N ASP A 147 28.84 8.89 18.92
CA ASP A 147 29.21 7.48 18.79
C ASP A 147 28.02 6.52 19.00
N ASP A 148 26.80 7.04 19.14
CA ASP A 148 25.61 6.21 19.27
C ASP A 148 25.41 5.33 18.04
N PRO A 149 25.35 3.99 18.20
CA PRO A 149 25.16 3.07 17.08
C PRO A 149 23.97 3.43 16.18
N ILE A 150 22.87 3.96 16.75
CA ILE A 150 21.67 4.33 15.98
C ILE A 150 21.99 5.37 14.91
N PHE A 151 22.82 6.37 15.23
CA PHE A 151 23.16 7.45 14.30
C PHE A 151 24.46 7.18 13.54
N ARG A 152 25.35 6.34 14.07
CA ARG A 152 26.64 6.03 13.47
C ARG A 152 26.57 4.90 12.43
N MET A 153 25.75 3.88 12.65
CA MET A 153 25.67 2.72 11.76
C MET A 153 24.62 2.96 10.66
N PRO A 154 25.01 3.04 9.37
CA PRO A 154 24.11 3.49 8.30
C PRO A 154 22.84 2.65 8.11
N TRP A 155 22.89 1.35 8.45
CA TRP A 155 21.79 0.42 8.24
C TRP A 155 20.69 0.50 9.32
N ILE A 156 20.95 1.11 10.48
CA ILE A 156 20.02 1.10 11.62
C ILE A 156 18.82 2.01 11.38
N LEU A 157 19.02 3.28 10.98
CA LEU A 157 17.91 4.21 10.76
C LEU A 157 16.92 3.75 9.66
N PRO A 158 17.35 3.26 8.48
CA PRO A 158 16.44 2.68 7.49
C PRO A 158 15.62 1.52 8.06
N SER A 159 16.24 0.67 8.88
CA SER A 159 15.56 -0.47 9.49
C SER A 159 14.57 -0.05 10.58
N ILE A 160 14.91 0.97 11.39
CA ILE A 160 13.97 1.57 12.35
C ILE A 160 12.79 2.19 11.61
N ARG A 161 13.00 2.93 10.51
CA ARG A 161 11.90 3.49 9.70
C ARG A 161 10.94 2.40 9.22
N ALA A 162 11.46 1.27 8.75
CA ALA A 162 10.64 0.14 8.34
C ALA A 162 9.83 -0.43 9.52
N ASP A 163 10.47 -0.65 10.67
CA ASP A 163 9.81 -1.16 11.89
C ASP A 163 8.72 -0.21 12.42
N LEU A 164 8.94 1.11 12.34
CA LEU A 164 7.97 2.12 12.77
C LEU A 164 6.72 2.21 11.88
N LEU A 165 6.70 1.53 10.73
CA LEU A 165 5.55 1.45 9.83
C LEU A 165 4.92 0.05 9.80
N LEU A 166 5.31 -0.86 10.70
CA LEU A 166 4.63 -2.15 10.84
C LEU A 166 3.34 -1.99 11.64
N LEU A 167 2.24 -2.58 11.17
CA LEU A 167 0.91 -2.44 11.78
C LEU A 167 0.87 -2.95 13.24
N GLU A 168 1.54 -4.06 13.53
CA GLU A 168 1.63 -4.61 14.89
C GLU A 168 2.67 -3.91 15.78
N ASN A 169 3.31 -2.86 15.27
CA ASN A 169 4.41 -2.16 15.95
C ASN A 169 4.13 -0.65 16.09
N GLN A 170 2.88 -0.32 16.44
CA GLN A 170 2.39 1.05 16.50
C GLN A 170 2.08 1.49 17.93
N VAL A 171 2.09 2.80 18.13
CA VAL A 171 1.42 3.49 19.24
C VAL A 171 0.42 4.50 18.66
N PRO A 172 -0.64 4.86 19.39
CA PRO A 172 -1.60 5.87 18.94
C PRO A 172 -0.91 7.19 18.63
N PHE A 173 -1.29 7.83 17.52
CA PHE A 173 -0.70 9.12 17.13
C PHE A 173 -0.99 10.21 18.18
N VAL A 174 -2.15 10.14 18.84
CA VAL A 174 -2.51 11.04 19.95
C VAL A 174 -1.50 10.97 21.11
N LEU A 175 -0.90 9.80 21.39
CA LEU A 175 0.17 9.69 22.39
C LEU A 175 1.39 10.51 21.97
N LEU A 176 1.80 10.39 20.71
CA LEU A 176 2.95 11.12 20.17
C LEU A 176 2.69 12.63 20.17
N GLN A 177 1.48 13.04 19.78
CA GLN A 177 1.06 14.45 19.80
C GLN A 177 1.08 15.02 21.22
N THR A 178 0.52 14.31 22.19
CA THR A 178 0.50 14.75 23.59
C THR A 178 1.89 14.82 24.20
N LEU A 179 2.76 13.84 23.95
CA LEU A 179 4.15 13.89 24.40
C LEU A 179 4.93 15.03 23.73
N PHE A 180 4.72 15.24 22.43
CA PHE A 180 5.32 16.34 21.68
C PHE A 180 4.97 17.69 22.31
N GLU A 181 3.68 17.96 22.51
CA GLU A 181 3.15 19.20 23.11
C GLU A 181 3.60 19.40 24.56
N THR A 182 3.57 18.33 25.36
CA THR A 182 3.93 18.36 26.78
C THR A 182 5.42 18.65 26.96
N SER A 183 6.27 18.08 26.09
CA SER A 183 7.72 18.25 26.15
C SER A 183 8.18 19.66 25.80
N LYS A 184 7.43 20.38 24.94
CA LYS A 184 7.77 21.70 24.38
C LYS A 184 9.22 21.81 23.88
N LEU A 185 9.82 20.69 23.46
CA LEU A 185 11.21 20.67 22.98
C LEU A 185 11.34 21.34 21.62
N VAL A 186 10.33 21.21 20.77
CA VAL A 186 10.23 21.87 19.47
C VAL A 186 8.90 22.63 19.41
N THR A 187 8.94 23.90 18.98
CA THR A 187 7.75 24.78 18.91
C THR A 187 7.58 25.46 17.55
N CYS A 188 8.59 25.37 16.67
CA CYS A 188 8.59 26.03 15.35
C CYS A 188 8.00 25.17 14.22
N SER A 189 7.80 23.88 14.45
CA SER A 189 7.30 22.91 13.47
C SER A 189 6.23 22.03 14.10
N GLY A 190 5.29 21.54 13.30
CA GLY A 190 4.28 20.57 13.74
C GLY A 190 4.83 19.14 13.82
N LEU A 191 4.19 18.24 14.58
CA LEU A 191 4.62 16.84 14.68
C LEU A 191 4.68 16.14 13.31
N ASN A 192 3.67 16.36 12.46
CA ASN A 192 3.61 15.78 11.11
C ASN A 192 4.79 16.20 10.23
N GLU A 193 5.15 17.48 10.26
CA GLU A 193 6.30 18.02 9.52
C GLU A 193 7.59 17.29 9.90
N ILE A 194 7.87 17.17 11.20
CA ILE A 194 9.08 16.52 11.71
C ILE A 194 9.05 15.00 11.41
N ALA A 195 7.88 14.37 11.51
CA ALA A 195 7.72 12.97 11.13
C ALA A 195 8.02 12.75 9.65
N PHE A 196 7.56 13.64 8.76
CA PHE A 196 7.86 13.57 7.33
C PHE A 196 9.34 13.81 7.04
N GLU A 197 9.98 14.79 7.68
CA GLU A 197 11.44 15.00 7.57
C GLU A 197 12.22 13.72 7.96
N PHE A 198 11.73 12.97 8.96
CA PHE A 198 12.32 11.67 9.33
C PHE A 198 12.13 10.59 8.26
N PHE A 199 10.93 10.45 7.69
CA PHE A 199 10.61 9.42 6.69
C PHE A 199 11.04 9.78 5.25
N ASP A 200 11.31 11.04 4.96
CA ASP A 200 11.71 11.51 3.63
C ASP A 200 13.02 10.87 3.15
N TYR A 201 13.92 10.52 4.06
CA TYR A 201 15.12 9.73 3.75
C TYR A 201 14.83 8.37 3.09
N SER A 202 13.62 7.83 3.28
CA SER A 202 13.15 6.59 2.64
C SER A 202 12.16 6.84 1.50
N LEU A 203 11.35 7.90 1.56
CA LEU A 203 10.29 8.18 0.58
C LEU A 203 10.70 9.15 -0.54
N GLN A 204 11.75 9.96 -0.32
CA GLN A 204 12.39 10.88 -1.25
C GLN A 204 11.40 11.74 -2.05
N ARG A 205 10.61 12.54 -1.33
CA ARG A 205 9.59 13.43 -1.93
C ARG A 205 10.01 14.90 -1.80
N PRO A 206 9.61 15.76 -2.75
CA PRO A 206 9.92 17.18 -2.64
C PRO A 206 9.20 17.82 -1.44
N GLU A 207 9.76 18.89 -0.87
CA GLU A 207 9.16 19.62 0.25
C GLU A 207 7.72 20.09 -0.03
N THR A 208 7.45 20.49 -1.27
CA THR A 208 6.11 20.89 -1.72
C THR A 208 5.07 19.77 -1.66
N PHE A 209 5.50 18.51 -1.70
CA PHE A 209 4.64 17.35 -1.44
C PHE A 209 4.30 17.29 0.05
N TRP A 210 5.30 17.36 0.93
CA TRP A 210 5.09 17.25 2.39
C TRP A 210 4.24 18.39 2.95
N ALA A 211 4.45 19.62 2.48
CA ALA A 211 3.71 20.79 2.94
C ALA A 211 2.18 20.66 2.78
N LYS A 212 1.70 19.93 1.76
CA LYS A 212 0.27 19.68 1.54
C LYS A 212 -0.35 18.75 2.59
N HIS A 213 0.48 18.01 3.32
CA HIS A 213 0.08 16.94 4.22
C HIS A 213 0.33 17.24 5.70
N TYR A 214 0.86 18.43 6.06
CA TYR A 214 1.11 18.80 7.45
C TYR A 214 -0.16 18.81 8.32
N GLY A 215 -1.33 19.03 7.73
CA GLY A 215 -2.63 19.00 8.42
C GLY A 215 -3.31 17.64 8.48
N LEU A 216 -2.64 16.53 8.10
CA LEU A 216 -3.25 15.21 8.15
C LEU A 216 -3.52 14.75 9.59
N GLU A 217 -4.74 14.30 9.85
CA GLU A 217 -5.07 13.57 11.07
C GLU A 217 -4.77 12.08 10.85
N ALA A 218 -4.05 11.45 11.77
CA ALA A 218 -3.65 10.05 11.65
C ALA A 218 -3.97 9.27 12.93
N LYS A 219 -4.25 7.97 12.79
CA LYS A 219 -4.48 7.08 13.93
C LYS A 219 -3.17 6.60 14.56
N HIS A 220 -2.14 6.35 13.75
CA HIS A 220 -0.75 6.00 14.11
C HIS A 220 0.18 6.32 12.93
N LEU A 221 1.50 6.04 13.04
CA LEU A 221 2.50 6.42 12.02
C LEU A 221 2.28 5.76 10.66
N LEU A 222 1.93 4.47 10.64
CA LEU A 222 1.58 3.78 9.38
C LEU A 222 0.39 4.47 8.67
N ASP A 223 -0.67 4.84 9.40
CA ASP A 223 -1.82 5.54 8.81
C ASP A 223 -1.45 6.95 8.34
N LEU A 224 -0.56 7.66 9.07
CA LEU A 224 -0.03 8.96 8.64
C LEU A 224 0.65 8.85 7.27
N ILE A 225 1.59 7.92 7.11
CA ILE A 225 2.30 7.69 5.84
C ILE A 225 1.35 7.19 4.76
N ARG A 226 0.45 6.26 5.08
CA ARG A 226 -0.57 5.75 4.15
C ARG A 226 -1.40 6.88 3.54
N LYS A 227 -1.87 7.82 4.38
CA LYS A 227 -2.68 8.96 3.93
C LYS A 227 -1.94 9.90 2.97
N THR A 228 -0.61 9.96 3.00
CA THR A 228 0.16 10.76 2.03
C THR A 228 0.09 10.21 0.60
N PHE A 229 -0.20 8.90 0.44
CA PHE A 229 -0.42 8.32 -0.89
C PHE A 229 -1.84 8.59 -1.40
N VAL A 230 -2.82 8.78 -0.53
CA VAL A 230 -4.22 8.97 -0.92
C VAL A 230 -4.39 10.37 -1.52
N PRO A 231 -4.81 10.51 -2.79
CA PRO A 231 -5.04 11.82 -3.36
C PRO A 231 -6.10 12.57 -2.54
N VAL A 232 -5.80 13.81 -2.14
CA VAL A 232 -6.79 14.68 -1.50
C VAL A 232 -7.99 14.77 -2.44
N PRO A 233 -9.23 14.46 -1.99
CA PRO A 233 -10.40 14.60 -2.83
C PRO A 233 -10.49 16.05 -3.29
N SER A 234 -10.18 16.31 -4.56
CA SER A 234 -10.53 17.59 -5.16
C SER A 234 -12.06 17.73 -5.00
N GLN A 235 -12.54 18.88 -4.52
CA GLN A 235 -13.97 19.20 -4.33
C GLN A 235 -14.84 19.03 -5.60
N ARG A 236 -14.30 18.51 -6.70
CA ARG A 236 -14.95 18.30 -7.99
C ARG A 236 -15.60 16.92 -8.17
N SER A 237 -15.35 15.92 -7.32
CA SER A 237 -15.90 14.56 -7.55
C SER A 237 -17.14 14.17 -6.75
N ILE A 238 -17.66 15.03 -5.84
CA ILE A 238 -18.84 14.69 -5.02
C ILE A 238 -20.16 14.75 -5.82
N LYS A 239 -20.16 15.25 -7.07
CA LYS A 239 -21.40 15.39 -7.87
C LYS A 239 -21.75 14.21 -8.80
N ASP A 240 -20.93 13.17 -8.92
CA ASP A 240 -21.22 12.06 -9.84
C ASP A 240 -21.81 10.80 -9.18
N HIS A 241 -22.00 10.79 -7.86
CA HIS A 241 -22.75 9.72 -7.21
C HIS A 241 -24.26 9.97 -7.32
N ARG A 242 -24.82 9.73 -8.51
CA ARG A 242 -26.18 9.20 -8.77
C ARG A 242 -26.55 9.40 -10.23
N LYS A 243 -26.24 8.38 -11.05
CA LYS A 243 -27.10 7.76 -12.08
C LYS A 243 -26.20 6.98 -13.05
N SER A 244 -25.93 5.72 -12.75
CA SER A 244 -25.88 4.71 -13.80
C SER A 244 -27.18 3.92 -13.69
N SER A 245 -27.92 3.88 -14.78
CA SER A 245 -29.12 3.05 -14.90
C SER A 245 -28.71 1.60 -14.78
N PHE A 246 -29.36 0.88 -13.88
CA PHE A 246 -29.37 -0.58 -13.86
C PHE A 246 -29.73 -1.10 -15.25
N ASN A 247 -28.80 -1.82 -15.88
CA ASN A 247 -29.06 -2.84 -16.88
C ASN A 247 -27.84 -3.79 -16.86
N ASP A 248 -28.10 -5.04 -16.50
CA ASP A 248 -27.23 -6.23 -16.56
C ASP A 248 -25.80 -6.08 -15.99
N HIS A 249 -25.66 -6.20 -14.67
CA HIS A 249 -24.33 -6.29 -14.02
C HIS A 249 -23.69 -7.66 -14.29
N GLU A 250 -22.94 -7.76 -15.39
CA GLU A 250 -21.79 -8.64 -15.44
C GLU A 250 -20.82 -8.17 -14.33
N PHE A 251 -20.48 -9.07 -13.40
CA PHE A 251 -19.60 -8.75 -12.26
C PHE A 251 -18.31 -8.11 -12.76
N LEU A 252 -17.93 -6.93 -12.24
CA LEU A 252 -16.73 -6.23 -12.69
C LEU A 252 -15.50 -7.12 -12.47
N GLY A 253 -14.95 -7.65 -13.56
CA GLY A 253 -13.83 -8.58 -13.51
C GLY A 253 -12.49 -7.88 -13.25
N PHE A 254 -11.52 -8.64 -12.76
CA PHE A 254 -10.12 -8.19 -12.75
C PHE A 254 -9.58 -8.05 -14.18
N VAL A 255 -8.64 -7.12 -14.38
CA VAL A 255 -7.99 -6.91 -15.68
C VAL A 255 -6.96 -8.00 -15.99
N LEU A 256 -6.64 -8.17 -17.27
CA LEU A 256 -5.54 -9.05 -17.71
C LEU A 256 -4.16 -8.48 -17.30
N SER A 257 -3.12 -9.32 -17.39
CA SER A 257 -1.74 -8.90 -17.14
C SER A 257 -1.21 -7.89 -18.15
N ALA A 258 -0.16 -7.16 -17.80
CA ALA A 258 0.35 -6.03 -18.57
C ALA A 258 0.67 -6.41 -20.03
N LYS A 259 1.37 -7.53 -20.26
CA LYS A 259 1.67 -7.99 -21.63
C LYS A 259 0.42 -8.44 -22.38
N LYS A 260 -0.52 -9.12 -21.72
CA LYS A 260 -1.78 -9.53 -22.34
C LYS A 260 -2.62 -8.33 -22.75
N LEU A 261 -2.72 -7.32 -21.90
CA LEU A 261 -3.37 -6.05 -22.22
C LEU A 261 -2.67 -5.35 -23.39
N HIS A 262 -1.33 -5.35 -23.39
CA HIS A 262 -0.56 -4.78 -24.49
C HIS A 262 -0.84 -5.46 -25.83
N LEU A 263 -0.89 -6.79 -25.85
CA LEU A 263 -1.25 -7.58 -27.03
C LEU A 263 -2.69 -7.31 -27.50
N ARG A 264 -3.58 -6.91 -26.59
CA ARG A 264 -4.95 -6.47 -26.91
C ARG A 264 -5.06 -4.99 -27.28
N GLY A 265 -3.94 -4.31 -27.53
CA GLY A 265 -3.90 -2.95 -28.04
C GLY A 265 -3.86 -1.85 -26.97
N ILE A 266 -3.88 -2.21 -25.68
CA ILE A 266 -3.70 -1.22 -24.60
C ILE A 266 -2.26 -0.70 -24.63
N LYS A 267 -2.12 0.63 -24.66
CA LYS A 267 -0.82 1.31 -24.58
C LYS A 267 -0.54 1.70 -23.14
N PHE A 268 0.63 1.37 -22.64
CA PHE A 268 1.08 1.77 -21.31
C PHE A 268 1.96 3.01 -21.41
N LYS A 269 1.66 4.03 -20.61
CA LYS A 269 2.47 5.25 -20.52
C LYS A 269 2.73 5.61 -19.07
N ARG A 270 3.99 5.99 -18.79
CA ARG A 270 4.35 6.63 -17.52
C ARG A 270 3.55 7.93 -17.37
N ARG A 271 2.84 8.07 -16.25
CA ARG A 271 2.22 9.34 -15.86
C ARG A 271 3.28 10.26 -15.26
N LYS A 272 3.32 11.51 -15.72
CA LYS A 272 4.22 12.56 -15.23
C LYS A 272 3.41 13.57 -14.43
N ASN A 273 4.10 14.37 -13.61
CA ASN A 273 3.52 15.50 -12.86
C ASN A 273 2.34 15.08 -11.96
N THR A 274 2.52 13.98 -11.23
CA THR A 274 1.55 13.54 -10.23
C THR A 274 2.25 13.39 -8.88
N ASP A 275 1.54 13.81 -7.83
CA ASP A 275 2.03 13.76 -6.46
C ASP A 275 1.82 12.38 -5.83
N SER A 276 0.92 11.55 -6.40
CA SER A 276 0.55 10.25 -5.85
C SER A 276 0.81 9.11 -6.82
N ILE A 277 1.36 8.00 -6.31
CA ILE A 277 1.50 6.73 -7.05
C ILE A 277 0.15 6.09 -7.39
N LEU A 278 -0.90 6.49 -6.67
CA LEU A 278 -2.24 5.94 -6.82
C LEU A 278 -2.99 6.57 -8.00
N ASP A 279 -2.50 7.67 -8.57
CA ASP A 279 -3.15 8.42 -9.64
C ASP A 279 -3.04 7.71 -11.01
N ILE A 280 -3.71 6.56 -11.14
CA ILE A 280 -3.82 5.78 -12.37
C ILE A 280 -5.03 6.26 -13.15
N THR A 281 -4.85 6.52 -14.44
CA THR A 281 -5.95 6.88 -15.35
C THR A 281 -5.94 6.03 -16.60
N TYR A 282 -7.13 5.84 -17.15
CA TYR A 282 -7.34 5.19 -18.42
C TYR A 282 -8.12 6.11 -19.35
N SER A 283 -7.62 6.31 -20.58
CA SER A 283 -8.34 7.04 -21.62
C SER A 283 -7.97 6.53 -23.01
N ASN A 284 -8.99 6.26 -23.83
CA ASN A 284 -8.86 5.92 -25.25
C ASN A 284 -7.81 4.83 -25.56
N GLY A 285 -7.86 3.69 -24.85
CA GLY A 285 -6.91 2.59 -25.05
C GLY A 285 -5.52 2.84 -24.48
N VAL A 286 -5.32 3.92 -23.71
CA VAL A 286 -4.04 4.25 -23.06
C VAL A 286 -4.20 4.22 -21.54
N LEU A 287 -3.38 3.39 -20.90
CA LEU A 287 -3.28 3.29 -19.44
C LEU A 287 -2.08 4.12 -18.96
N HIS A 288 -2.37 5.14 -18.17
CA HIS A 288 -1.40 6.06 -17.58
C HIS A 288 -1.15 5.67 -16.12
N ILE A 289 0.05 5.16 -15.83
CA ILE A 289 0.43 4.68 -14.51
C ILE A 289 1.59 5.53 -13.98
N PRO A 290 1.50 6.10 -12.76
CA PRO A 290 2.63 6.77 -12.12
C PRO A 290 3.80 5.80 -11.90
N PRO A 291 5.06 6.28 -11.94
CA PRO A 291 6.20 5.44 -11.62
C PRO A 291 6.16 5.02 -10.14
N VAL A 292 6.48 3.76 -9.86
CA VAL A 292 6.66 3.23 -8.51
C VAL A 292 8.07 2.65 -8.37
N VAL A 293 8.75 3.03 -7.29
CA VAL A 293 10.01 2.43 -6.85
C VAL A 293 9.64 1.22 -6.00
N MET A 294 10.15 0.05 -6.36
CA MET A 294 9.92 -1.18 -5.62
C MET A 294 11.23 -1.60 -4.96
N ASP A 295 11.25 -1.53 -3.62
CA ASP A 295 12.34 -1.95 -2.73
C ASP A 295 11.77 -2.63 -1.48
N ASP A 296 12.62 -3.12 -0.59
CA ASP A 296 12.19 -3.80 0.65
C ASP A 296 11.31 -2.91 1.55
N PHE A 297 11.58 -1.60 1.57
CA PHE A 297 10.82 -0.64 2.36
C PHE A 297 9.40 -0.47 1.80
N THR A 298 9.27 -0.21 0.50
CA THR A 298 7.98 -0.03 -0.19
C THR A 298 7.15 -1.32 -0.13
N ALA A 299 7.79 -2.48 -0.29
CA ALA A 299 7.15 -3.78 -0.12
C ALA A 299 6.53 -3.94 1.27
N SER A 300 7.27 -3.56 2.32
CA SER A 300 6.81 -3.58 3.71
C SER A 300 5.64 -2.61 3.93
N VAL A 301 5.75 -1.38 3.41
CA VAL A 301 4.69 -0.36 3.51
C VAL A 301 3.40 -0.84 2.85
N PHE A 302 3.47 -1.40 1.63
CA PHE A 302 2.28 -1.93 0.96
C PHE A 302 1.65 -3.09 1.72
N LEU A 303 2.44 -4.06 2.20
CA LEU A 303 1.91 -5.18 2.99
C LEU A 303 1.18 -4.72 4.25
N ASN A 304 1.75 -3.77 4.98
CA ASN A 304 1.17 -3.26 6.22
C ASN A 304 -0.01 -2.33 5.98
N CYS A 305 0.03 -1.50 4.92
CA CYS A 305 -1.12 -0.69 4.52
C CYS A 305 -2.31 -1.56 4.08
N VAL A 306 -2.09 -2.59 3.26
CA VAL A 306 -3.15 -3.51 2.84
C VAL A 306 -3.73 -4.24 4.05
N ALA A 307 -2.89 -4.70 4.98
CA ALA A 307 -3.37 -5.31 6.21
C ALA A 307 -4.23 -4.33 7.05
N PHE A 308 -3.78 -3.08 7.19
CA PHE A 308 -4.52 -2.04 7.92
C PHE A 308 -5.87 -1.75 7.26
N GLU A 309 -5.91 -1.55 5.94
CA GLU A 309 -7.15 -1.25 5.21
C GLU A 309 -8.15 -2.42 5.25
N GLN A 310 -7.69 -3.66 5.34
CA GLN A 310 -8.56 -4.84 5.47
C GLN A 310 -9.06 -5.09 6.89
N LEU A 311 -8.29 -4.69 7.91
CA LEU A 311 -8.60 -4.95 9.32
C LEU A 311 -9.31 -3.79 10.02
N TYR A 312 -9.17 -2.56 9.49
CA TYR A 312 -9.76 -1.35 10.05
C TYR A 312 -10.92 -0.86 9.18
N ALA A 313 -12.15 -1.05 9.68
CA ALA A 313 -13.39 -0.82 8.91
C ALA A 313 -13.57 0.63 8.43
N ASP A 314 -13.07 1.62 9.19
CA ASP A 314 -13.17 3.04 8.84
C ASP A 314 -12.03 3.52 7.93
N SER A 315 -11.15 2.61 7.47
CA SER A 315 -10.15 2.95 6.47
C SER A 315 -10.76 3.07 5.08
N SER A 316 -10.17 3.92 4.25
CA SER A 316 -10.33 3.81 2.80
C SER A 316 -9.52 2.63 2.25
N ASN A 317 -9.90 2.10 1.09
CA ASN A 317 -9.27 0.94 0.44
C ASN A 317 -8.32 1.32 -0.72
N HIS A 318 -7.73 2.52 -0.67
CA HIS A 318 -6.99 3.09 -1.80
C HIS A 318 -5.69 2.32 -2.07
N ILE A 319 -4.90 2.00 -1.04
CA ILE A 319 -3.68 1.22 -1.25
C ILE A 319 -4.03 -0.20 -1.71
N THR A 320 -5.06 -0.80 -1.12
CA THR A 320 -5.55 -2.13 -1.47
C THR A 320 -6.03 -2.21 -2.92
N SER A 321 -6.77 -1.19 -3.37
CA SER A 321 -7.20 -1.05 -4.77
C SER A 321 -6.01 -0.96 -5.72
N TYR A 322 -5.02 -0.13 -5.39
CA TYR A 322 -3.80 0.02 -6.18
C TYR A 322 -3.00 -1.28 -6.24
N VAL A 323 -2.76 -1.92 -5.09
CA VAL A 323 -2.01 -3.19 -5.01
C VAL A 323 -2.73 -4.29 -5.78
N ALA A 324 -4.06 -4.39 -5.67
CA ALA A 324 -4.84 -5.36 -6.43
C ALA A 324 -4.74 -5.12 -7.94
N PHE A 325 -4.82 -3.86 -8.38
CA PHE A 325 -4.64 -3.50 -9.79
C PHE A 325 -3.23 -3.84 -10.29
N MET A 326 -2.19 -3.48 -9.53
CA MET A 326 -0.81 -3.82 -9.86
C MET A 326 -0.56 -5.33 -9.85
N ALA A 327 -1.21 -6.08 -8.95
CA ALA A 327 -1.15 -7.54 -8.91
C ALA A 327 -1.81 -8.19 -10.13
N CYS A 328 -2.85 -7.60 -10.69
CA CYS A 328 -3.41 -8.03 -11.98
C CYS A 328 -2.41 -7.80 -13.11
N LEU A 329 -1.78 -6.62 -13.14
CA LEU A 329 -0.81 -6.25 -14.17
C LEU A 329 0.47 -7.08 -14.13
N ILE A 330 0.99 -7.38 -12.94
CA ILE A 330 2.28 -8.04 -12.71
C ILE A 330 2.05 -9.49 -12.27
N ASN A 331 1.61 -10.34 -13.20
CA ASN A 331 1.31 -11.73 -12.90
C ASN A 331 2.55 -12.65 -13.09
N GLU A 332 3.42 -12.32 -14.04
CA GLU A 332 4.64 -13.07 -14.36
C GLU A 332 5.86 -12.14 -14.42
N GLU A 333 7.07 -12.72 -14.34
CA GLU A 333 8.35 -12.02 -14.51
C GLU A 333 8.36 -11.12 -15.76
N SER A 334 7.82 -11.62 -16.87
CA SER A 334 7.81 -10.86 -18.13
C SER A 334 6.89 -9.63 -18.10
N ASP A 335 5.86 -9.61 -17.24
CA ASP A 335 5.03 -8.43 -17.02
C ASP A 335 5.78 -7.37 -16.20
N ALA A 336 6.54 -7.80 -15.17
CA ALA A 336 7.39 -6.91 -14.40
C ALA A 336 8.45 -6.27 -15.29
N ALA A 337 9.18 -7.07 -16.08
CA ALA A 337 10.16 -6.58 -17.04
C ALA A 337 9.55 -5.57 -18.03
N PHE A 338 8.36 -5.86 -18.55
CA PHE A 338 7.64 -4.98 -19.49
C PHE A 338 7.31 -3.60 -18.88
N LEU A 339 6.92 -3.55 -17.61
CA LEU A 339 6.65 -2.28 -16.91
C LEU A 339 7.94 -1.55 -16.53
N THR A 340 9.02 -2.27 -16.26
CA THR A 340 10.35 -1.71 -16.02
C THR A 340 10.93 -1.05 -17.26
N GLU A 341 10.85 -1.69 -18.43
CA GLU A 341 11.22 -1.10 -19.72
C GLU A 341 10.48 0.22 -20.02
N ARG A 342 9.24 0.35 -19.52
CA ARG A 342 8.40 1.54 -19.67
C ARG A 342 8.62 2.59 -18.59
N ARG A 343 9.55 2.35 -17.65
CA ARG A 343 9.83 3.20 -16.48
C ARG A 343 8.58 3.50 -15.64
N ILE A 344 7.65 2.54 -15.60
CA ILE A 344 6.50 2.53 -14.70
C ILE A 344 6.89 1.84 -13.39
N LEU A 345 7.76 0.83 -13.45
CA LEU A 345 8.30 0.12 -12.30
C LEU A 345 9.83 0.32 -12.25
N GLU A 346 10.34 0.90 -11.17
CA GLU A 346 11.77 0.98 -10.89
C GLU A 346 12.12 -0.10 -9.86
N ASN A 347 12.83 -1.14 -10.29
CA ASN A 347 13.07 -2.33 -9.47
C ASN A 347 14.42 -2.27 -8.72
N TYR A 348 14.36 -2.12 -7.39
CA TYR A 348 15.47 -2.26 -6.45
C TYR A 348 15.21 -3.37 -5.41
N PHE A 349 14.16 -4.16 -5.62
CA PHE A 349 13.72 -5.22 -4.70
C PHE A 349 14.45 -6.54 -4.95
N GLY A 350 14.87 -6.77 -6.20
CA GLY A 350 15.56 -7.99 -6.61
C GLY A 350 15.34 -8.25 -8.09
N THR A 351 15.11 -9.50 -8.45
CA THR A 351 14.75 -9.92 -9.81
C THR A 351 13.29 -9.57 -10.15
N GLU A 352 12.99 -9.49 -11.44
CA GLU A 352 11.63 -9.30 -11.94
C GLU A 352 10.69 -10.44 -11.51
N ASP A 353 11.23 -11.66 -11.35
CA ASP A 353 10.51 -12.80 -10.79
C ASP A 353 10.12 -12.55 -9.33
N GLU A 354 11.04 -12.04 -8.50
CA GLU A 354 10.76 -11.70 -7.11
C GLU A 354 9.67 -10.62 -6.98
N VAL A 355 9.67 -9.61 -7.86
CA VAL A 355 8.60 -8.60 -7.91
C VAL A 355 7.26 -9.25 -8.28
N SER A 356 7.22 -10.11 -9.30
CA SER A 356 5.98 -10.78 -9.70
C SER A 356 5.44 -11.71 -8.60
N ARG A 357 6.32 -12.45 -7.91
CA ARG A 357 5.97 -13.29 -6.76
C ARG A 357 5.44 -12.46 -5.61
N PHE A 358 6.02 -11.28 -5.33
CA PHE A 358 5.50 -10.37 -4.33
C PHE A 358 4.05 -9.96 -4.63
N TYR A 359 3.79 -9.45 -5.84
CA TYR A 359 2.47 -8.95 -6.23
C TYR A 359 1.41 -10.05 -6.31
N LYS A 360 1.76 -11.21 -6.87
CA LYS A 360 0.90 -12.40 -6.88
C LYS A 360 0.51 -12.86 -5.48
N ARG A 361 1.45 -12.74 -4.55
CA ARG A 361 1.29 -13.17 -3.17
C ARG A 361 0.42 -12.21 -2.37
N ILE A 362 0.71 -10.91 -2.43
CA ILE A 362 -0.10 -9.89 -1.74
C ILE A 362 -1.52 -9.83 -2.33
N GLY A 363 -1.70 -10.07 -3.63
CA GLY A 363 -3.01 -10.06 -4.28
C GLY A 363 -3.94 -11.23 -3.96
N LYS A 364 -3.41 -12.35 -3.43
CA LYS A 364 -4.19 -13.58 -3.23
C LYS A 364 -5.25 -13.48 -2.12
N ASP A 365 -4.96 -12.74 -1.05
CA ASP A 365 -5.79 -12.65 0.15
C ASP A 365 -6.42 -11.26 0.31
N ILE A 366 -6.57 -10.51 -0.79
CA ILE A 366 -7.23 -9.21 -0.77
C ILE A 366 -8.74 -9.38 -0.87
N ALA A 367 -9.47 -8.99 0.18
CA ALA A 367 -10.90 -8.78 0.12
C ALA A 367 -11.18 -7.38 -0.47
N LEU A 368 -11.32 -7.27 -1.79
CA LEU A 368 -11.63 -6.00 -2.47
C LEU A 368 -13.01 -6.03 -3.13
N ASP A 369 -13.84 -5.08 -2.73
CA ASP A 369 -15.03 -4.69 -3.47
C ASP A 369 -14.63 -3.73 -4.60
N LEU A 370 -14.56 -4.25 -5.83
CA LEU A 370 -14.10 -3.49 -7.01
C LEU A 370 -15.01 -2.30 -7.34
N GLU A 371 -16.30 -2.36 -6.98
CA GLU A 371 -17.24 -1.26 -7.23
C GLU A 371 -16.97 -0.07 -6.31
N LYS A 372 -16.47 -0.33 -5.09
CA LYS A 372 -16.04 0.70 -4.14
C LYS A 372 -14.61 1.17 -4.35
N SER A 373 -13.89 0.58 -5.29
CA SER A 373 -12.52 0.97 -5.61
C SER A 373 -12.48 2.34 -6.29
N TYR A 374 -11.51 3.18 -5.92
CA TYR A 374 -11.24 4.41 -6.67
C TYR A 374 -10.80 4.13 -8.13
N LEU A 375 -10.38 2.90 -8.44
CA LEU A 375 -10.03 2.42 -9.78
C LEU A 375 -11.21 1.78 -10.53
N ALA A 376 -12.44 1.76 -9.99
CA ALA A 376 -13.59 1.10 -10.61
C ALA A 376 -13.75 1.48 -12.10
N LYS A 377 -13.70 2.79 -12.43
CA LYS A 377 -13.78 3.30 -13.81
C LYS A 377 -12.60 2.86 -14.69
N VAL A 378 -11.42 2.65 -14.09
CA VAL A 378 -10.23 2.15 -14.81
C VAL A 378 -10.40 0.67 -15.14
N PHE A 379 -10.83 -0.14 -14.17
CA PHE A 379 -11.16 -1.55 -14.41
C PHE A 379 -12.23 -1.69 -15.51
N GLU A 380 -13.34 -0.94 -15.39
CA GLU A 380 -14.43 -0.95 -16.35
C GLU A 380 -13.95 -0.59 -17.76
N GLY A 381 -13.26 0.55 -17.92
CA GLY A 381 -12.80 1.00 -19.23
C GLY A 381 -11.77 0.07 -19.88
N VAL A 382 -10.88 -0.54 -19.09
CA VAL A 382 -9.90 -1.52 -19.61
C VAL A 382 -10.59 -2.81 -20.04
N ASN A 383 -11.52 -3.32 -19.23
CA ASN A 383 -12.27 -4.52 -19.55
C ASN A 383 -13.17 -4.33 -20.78
N GLU A 384 -13.88 -3.21 -20.85
CA GLU A 384 -14.74 -2.87 -21.99
C GLU A 384 -13.94 -2.80 -23.30
N TYR A 385 -12.77 -2.15 -23.27
CA TYR A 385 -11.92 -2.05 -24.46
C TYR A 385 -11.38 -3.41 -24.90
N THR A 386 -11.02 -4.26 -23.94
CA THR A 386 -10.41 -5.56 -24.22
C THR A 386 -11.41 -6.68 -24.50
N SER A 387 -12.70 -6.48 -24.18
CA SER A 387 -13.80 -7.35 -24.60
C SER A 387 -14.35 -6.98 -25.99
N LYS A 388 -14.31 -5.69 -26.36
CA LYS A 388 -14.85 -5.17 -27.63
C LYS A 388 -13.83 -5.00 -28.77
N GLY A 389 -12.56 -5.37 -28.58
CA GLY A 389 -11.50 -5.09 -29.54
C GLY A 389 -11.59 -5.87 -30.87
N PHE A 390 -11.30 -5.22 -32.00
CA PHE A 390 -11.22 -5.83 -33.35
C PHE A 390 -10.31 -7.07 -33.40
N HIS A 391 -9.32 -7.17 -32.50
CA HIS A 391 -8.45 -8.34 -32.37
C HIS A 391 -9.08 -9.54 -31.67
N VAL A 392 -10.09 -9.36 -30.81
CA VAL A 392 -10.88 -10.47 -30.27
C VAL A 392 -11.71 -11.07 -31.40
N HIS A 393 -12.40 -10.25 -32.19
CA HIS A 393 -13.08 -10.72 -33.40
C HIS A 393 -12.12 -11.25 -34.47
N CYS A 394 -10.90 -10.71 -34.60
CA CYS A 394 -9.91 -11.24 -35.53
C CYS A 394 -9.31 -12.56 -35.04
N ALA A 395 -9.07 -12.72 -33.73
CA ALA A 395 -8.66 -13.98 -33.13
C ALA A 395 -9.78 -15.02 -33.22
N GLU A 396 -11.02 -14.65 -32.94
CA GLU A 396 -12.20 -15.49 -33.07
C GLU A 396 -12.44 -15.85 -34.54
N PHE A 397 -12.37 -14.90 -35.48
CA PHE A 397 -12.41 -15.15 -36.92
C PHE A 397 -11.30 -16.10 -37.38
N ILE A 398 -10.05 -15.89 -36.93
CA ILE A 398 -8.93 -16.77 -37.25
C ILE A 398 -9.19 -18.17 -36.68
N HIS A 399 -9.64 -18.29 -35.44
CA HIS A 399 -9.86 -19.55 -34.76
C HIS A 399 -11.11 -20.30 -35.24
N THR A 400 -12.10 -19.60 -35.79
CA THR A 400 -13.35 -20.17 -36.34
C THR A 400 -13.22 -20.54 -37.82
N HIS A 401 -12.27 -19.96 -38.56
CA HIS A 401 -12.11 -20.21 -39.99
C HIS A 401 -10.77 -20.86 -40.38
N PHE A 402 -9.77 -20.87 -39.48
CA PHE A 402 -8.46 -21.44 -39.74
C PHE A 402 -7.98 -22.28 -38.54
N ASP A 403 -8.05 -23.61 -38.68
CA ASP A 403 -7.67 -24.56 -37.62
C ASP A 403 -6.14 -24.66 -37.39
N SER A 404 -5.31 -24.05 -38.24
CA SER A 404 -3.85 -24.15 -38.18
C SER A 404 -3.17 -22.89 -38.77
N PRO A 405 -2.00 -22.48 -38.24
CA PRO A 405 -1.20 -21.39 -38.84
C PRO A 405 -0.89 -21.61 -40.33
N TRP A 406 -0.81 -22.88 -40.75
CA TRP A 406 -0.52 -23.26 -42.13
C TRP A 406 -1.72 -23.04 -43.08
N THR A 407 -2.96 -23.25 -42.62
CA THR A 407 -4.17 -22.99 -43.42
C THR A 407 -4.44 -21.50 -43.60
N PHE A 408 -4.07 -20.68 -42.63
CA PHE A 408 -4.07 -19.22 -42.78
C PHE A 408 -3.04 -18.76 -43.83
N ALA A 409 -1.80 -19.24 -43.73
CA ALA A 409 -0.73 -18.89 -44.66
C ALA A 409 -1.05 -19.32 -46.11
N SER A 410 -1.62 -20.52 -46.30
CA SER A 410 -2.01 -21.00 -47.63
C SER A 410 -3.17 -20.18 -48.24
N SER A 411 -4.15 -19.80 -47.43
CA SER A 411 -5.28 -18.98 -47.88
C SER A 411 -4.85 -17.57 -48.25
N PHE A 412 -3.93 -16.99 -47.48
CA PHE A 412 -3.32 -15.70 -47.79
C PHE A 412 -2.48 -15.74 -49.08
N ALA A 413 -1.71 -16.83 -49.29
CA ALA A 413 -0.99 -17.04 -50.54
C ALA A 413 -1.92 -17.17 -51.76
N ALA A 414 -3.04 -17.87 -51.63
CA ALA A 414 -4.04 -17.99 -52.70
C ALA A 414 -4.69 -16.64 -53.04
N LEU A 415 -4.98 -15.81 -52.03
CA LEU A 415 -5.49 -14.44 -52.22
C LEU A 415 -4.48 -13.57 -52.99
N LEU A 416 -3.19 -13.64 -52.63
CA LEU A 416 -2.13 -12.91 -53.34
C LEU A 416 -2.01 -13.37 -54.79
N LEU A 417 -2.11 -14.67 -55.06
CA LEU A 417 -2.10 -15.21 -56.43
C LEU A 417 -3.28 -14.71 -57.25
N LEU A 418 -4.49 -14.67 -56.68
CA LEU A 418 -5.67 -14.11 -57.34
C LEU A 418 -5.51 -12.62 -57.64
N MET A 419 -4.95 -11.85 -56.70
CA MET A 419 -4.64 -10.44 -56.88
C MET A 419 -3.63 -10.24 -58.03
N PHE A 420 -2.56 -11.03 -58.07
CA PHE A 420 -1.58 -10.98 -59.16
C PHE A 420 -2.19 -11.39 -60.51
N ALA A 421 -3.04 -12.41 -60.53
CA ALA A 421 -3.74 -12.82 -61.74
C ALA A 421 -4.68 -11.73 -62.25
N ALA A 422 -5.43 -11.07 -61.36
CA ALA A 422 -6.28 -9.94 -61.71
C ALA A 422 -5.44 -8.76 -62.25
N LEU A 423 -4.30 -8.47 -61.64
CA LEU A 423 -3.36 -7.44 -62.11
C LEU A 423 -2.82 -7.78 -63.51
N GLN A 424 -2.45 -9.04 -63.72
CA GLN A 424 -1.95 -9.53 -65.01
C GLN A 424 -3.02 -9.43 -66.10
N VAL A 425 -4.27 -9.83 -65.81
CA VAL A 425 -5.40 -9.69 -66.71
C VAL A 425 -5.66 -8.22 -67.02
N PHE A 426 -5.59 -7.35 -66.01
CA PHE A 426 -5.74 -5.91 -66.19
C PHE A 426 -4.65 -5.34 -67.11
N PHE A 427 -3.37 -5.66 -66.88
CA PHE A 427 -2.29 -5.18 -67.74
C PHE A 427 -2.35 -5.77 -69.16
N ALA A 428 -2.74 -7.03 -69.31
CA ALA A 428 -2.94 -7.66 -70.62
C ALA A 428 -4.09 -6.99 -71.39
N ALA A 429 -5.24 -6.79 -70.75
CA ALA A 429 -6.36 -6.08 -71.34
C ALA A 429 -6.00 -4.62 -71.65
N TYR A 430 -5.31 -3.93 -70.75
CA TYR A 430 -4.83 -2.56 -70.97
C TYR A 430 -3.88 -2.48 -72.17
N SER A 431 -2.94 -3.41 -72.31
CA SER A 431 -2.03 -3.45 -73.46
C SER A 431 -2.75 -3.76 -74.78
N TYR A 432 -3.85 -4.52 -74.73
CA TYR A 432 -4.69 -4.83 -75.89
C TYR A 432 -5.55 -3.65 -76.33
N PHE A 433 -6.17 -2.93 -75.38
CA PHE A 433 -7.05 -1.80 -75.66
C PHE A 433 -6.30 -0.46 -75.79
N CYS A 434 -5.09 -0.35 -75.26
CA CYS A 434 -4.21 0.83 -75.32
C CYS A 434 -2.78 0.40 -75.72
N PRO A 435 -2.56 -0.06 -76.96
CA PRO A 435 -1.24 -0.48 -77.40
C PRO A 435 -0.26 0.71 -77.37
N PRO A 436 1.00 0.51 -76.97
CA PRO A 436 1.98 1.58 -76.94
C PRO A 436 2.17 2.13 -78.35
N LYS A 437 1.98 3.44 -78.51
CA LYS A 437 2.25 4.13 -79.77
C LYS A 437 3.75 3.98 -80.05
N GLY A 438 4.08 3.24 -81.12
CA GLY A 438 5.45 3.09 -81.59
C GLY A 438 6.10 4.46 -81.79
N LYS A 439 7.36 4.59 -81.34
CA LYS A 439 8.20 5.73 -81.70
C LYS A 439 8.59 5.67 -83.16
#